data_AF-G8NRD9-F1
#
_entry.id   AF-G8NRD9-F1
#
_cell.length_a   1.000
_cell.length_b   1.000
_cell.length_c   1.000
_cell.angle_alpha   90.00
_cell.angle_beta   90.00
_cell.angle_gamma   90.00
#
_symmetry.space_group_name_H-M   'P 1'
#
loop_
_entity.id
_entity.type
_entity.pdbx_description
1 polymer ?
#
loop_
_entity_poly.entity_id
_entity_poly.type
_entity_poly.pdbx_seq_one_letter_code
_entity_poly.pdbx_strand_id
1 'polypeptide(L)'
;MLQGIRNRFLTSTVVLISILGFGFGGKAQTATSSAGYREKVQYNGRWWLAANPGERGGLLSGISDCMTWEARKRGYEATAEQLADPITKFYETQPRSRELSVLMVWQRVNPVAKRKPSSEDKWADTWTNAHWYMNNDWWFQLAETEQRGYVEGYLWCVRTQVDGPHERYSRLSDFYWSKIDAFVKSHPKLGDQALAKTLSRFKDPGQ
;
A
#
# COMPACT_ATOMS: atom_id res chain seq x y z
N MET A 1 23.94 45.72 -31.96
CA MET A 1 23.20 47.00 -31.84
C MET A 1 22.33 47.15 -33.09
N LEU A 2 21.08 46.68 -33.04
CA LEU A 2 20.08 46.84 -34.10
C LEU A 2 18.69 46.73 -33.44
N GLN A 3 18.02 47.88 -33.31
CA GLN A 3 16.63 48.01 -32.88
C GLN A 3 15.71 47.85 -34.10
N GLY A 4 14.55 47.23 -33.90
CA GLY A 4 13.52 47.11 -34.93
C GLY A 4 12.24 46.47 -34.41
N ILE A 5 11.52 47.20 -33.54
CA ILE A 5 10.20 46.84 -33.00
C ILE A 5 9.14 47.01 -34.09
N ARG A 6 8.31 45.98 -34.31
CA ARG A 6 6.99 46.13 -34.97
C ARG A 6 5.91 45.41 -34.20
N ASN A 7 5.11 46.20 -33.49
CA ASN A 7 3.77 45.90 -33.01
C ASN A 7 2.85 45.45 -34.15
N ARG A 8 2.05 44.41 -33.92
CA ARG A 8 0.72 44.29 -34.51
C ARG A 8 -0.27 43.79 -33.46
N PHE A 9 -1.14 44.71 -33.06
CA PHE A 9 -2.42 44.45 -32.41
C PHE A 9 -3.31 43.63 -33.36
N LEU A 10 -3.96 42.58 -32.85
CA LEU A 10 -5.13 41.98 -33.47
C LEU A 10 -6.21 41.79 -32.40
N THR A 11 -7.12 42.74 -32.47
CA THR A 11 -8.52 42.81 -32.02
C THR A 11 -9.19 41.53 -31.53
N SER A 12 -9.73 41.66 -30.32
CA SER A 12 -10.77 40.82 -29.70
C SER A 12 -11.97 40.59 -30.61
N THR A 13 -12.49 39.36 -30.60
CA THR A 13 -13.89 39.10 -30.93
C THR A 13 -14.46 38.26 -29.79
N VAL A 14 -15.23 38.89 -28.91
CA VAL A 14 -16.00 38.22 -27.86
C VAL A 14 -17.36 37.89 -28.46
N VAL A 15 -17.63 36.60 -28.65
CA VAL A 15 -18.96 36.10 -29.02
C VAL A 15 -19.70 35.78 -27.73
N LEU A 16 -20.67 36.63 -27.38
CA LEU A 16 -21.65 36.38 -26.34
C LEU A 16 -22.73 35.45 -26.90
N ILE A 17 -22.70 34.18 -26.52
CA ILE A 17 -23.80 33.24 -26.77
C ILE A 17 -24.69 33.24 -25.53
N SER A 18 -25.84 33.89 -25.61
CA SER A 18 -26.93 33.77 -24.65
C SER A 18 -27.71 32.50 -24.93
N ILE A 19 -27.55 31.48 -24.08
CA ILE A 19 -28.40 30.28 -24.10
C ILE A 19 -29.55 30.50 -23.12
N LEU A 20 -30.73 30.77 -23.68
CA LEU A 20 -32.02 30.76 -23.00
C LEU A 20 -32.34 29.34 -22.51
N GLY A 21 -32.76 29.25 -21.25
CA GLY A 21 -33.01 28.00 -20.56
C GLY A 21 -34.24 27.24 -21.07
N PHE A 22 -34.07 25.93 -21.20
CA PHE A 22 -35.15 24.97 -21.03
C PHE A 22 -35.04 24.37 -19.64
N GLY A 23 -35.99 24.72 -18.78
CA GLY A 23 -36.16 24.13 -17.46
C GLY A 23 -36.65 22.69 -17.59
N PHE A 24 -35.74 21.74 -17.51
CA PHE A 24 -36.04 20.40 -17.04
C PHE A 24 -35.74 20.37 -15.54
N GLY A 25 -36.78 20.13 -14.74
CA GLY A 25 -36.68 19.83 -13.31
C GLY A 25 -35.95 18.52 -13.09
N GLY A 26 -34.64 18.52 -13.28
CA GLY A 26 -33.76 17.48 -12.77
C GLY A 26 -33.63 17.70 -11.27
N LYS A 27 -34.25 16.82 -10.48
CA LYS A 27 -33.86 16.65 -9.08
C LYS A 27 -32.34 16.53 -9.09
N ALA A 28 -31.66 17.46 -8.42
CA ALA A 28 -30.24 17.33 -8.16
C ALA A 28 -30.05 15.95 -7.53
N GLN A 29 -29.50 15.02 -8.31
CA GLN A 29 -28.88 13.83 -7.75
C GLN A 29 -27.76 14.40 -6.91
N THR A 30 -28.05 14.55 -5.62
CA THR A 30 -27.05 14.48 -4.58
C THR A 30 -26.26 13.25 -4.94
N ALA A 31 -25.05 13.45 -5.45
CA ALA A 31 -24.06 12.39 -5.49
C ALA A 31 -23.90 11.99 -4.04
N THR A 32 -24.70 11.01 -3.62
CA THR A 32 -24.46 10.24 -2.42
C THR A 32 -23.11 9.61 -2.72
N SER A 33 -22.06 10.30 -2.27
CA SER A 33 -20.79 9.69 -1.98
C SER A 33 -21.10 8.60 -0.96
N SER A 34 -21.42 7.41 -1.47
CA SER A 34 -21.26 6.18 -0.72
C SER A 34 -19.77 6.06 -0.46
N ALA A 35 -19.30 6.77 0.57
CA ALA A 35 -18.03 6.59 1.23
C ALA A 35 -18.05 5.25 1.98
N GLY A 36 -18.34 4.18 1.24
CA GLY A 36 -18.57 2.84 1.72
C GLY A 36 -17.87 1.89 0.75
N TYR A 37 -16.72 1.38 1.19
CA TYR A 37 -15.85 0.45 0.47
C TYR A 37 -15.29 0.99 -0.85
N ARG A 38 -14.04 1.48 -0.82
CA ARG A 38 -13.20 1.41 -2.03
C ARG A 38 -13.31 -0.04 -2.54
N GLU A 39 -13.59 -0.19 -3.82
CA GLU A 39 -13.43 -1.44 -4.58
C GLU A 39 -12.24 -2.22 -4.00
N LYS A 40 -12.41 -3.52 -3.71
CA LYS A 40 -11.34 -4.36 -3.13
C LYS A 40 -10.10 -4.17 -3.99
N VAL A 41 -9.16 -3.36 -3.52
CA VAL A 41 -7.96 -3.02 -4.28
C VAL A 41 -7.24 -4.32 -4.58
N GLN A 42 -7.13 -4.63 -5.87
CA GLN A 42 -6.40 -5.80 -6.32
C GLN A 42 -4.94 -5.38 -6.48
N TYR A 43 -4.10 -5.80 -5.55
CA TYR A 43 -2.66 -5.64 -5.66
C TYR A 43 -2.10 -6.63 -6.69
N ASN A 44 -2.32 -6.32 -7.97
CA ASN A 44 -1.87 -7.07 -9.14
C ASN A 44 -0.86 -6.26 -9.96
N GLY A 45 -0.43 -6.79 -11.12
CA GLY A 45 0.54 -6.14 -11.98
C GLY A 45 0.11 -4.79 -12.54
N ARG A 46 -1.20 -4.55 -12.72
CA ARG A 46 -1.69 -3.23 -13.17
C ARG A 46 -1.52 -2.19 -12.08
N TRP A 47 -1.93 -2.51 -10.86
CA TRP A 47 -1.69 -1.65 -9.70
C TRP A 47 -0.19 -1.43 -9.50
N TRP A 48 0.62 -2.51 -9.54
CA TRP A 48 2.05 -2.46 -9.29
C TRP A 48 2.80 -1.50 -10.22
N LEU A 49 2.50 -1.55 -11.52
CA LEU A 49 3.15 -0.70 -12.53
C LEU A 49 2.69 0.76 -12.48
N ALA A 50 1.53 1.05 -11.87
CA ALA A 50 1.03 2.41 -11.66
C ALA A 50 1.50 3.02 -10.34
N ALA A 51 1.75 2.19 -9.33
CA ALA A 51 2.15 2.60 -7.98
C ALA A 51 3.56 3.18 -7.95
N ASN A 52 3.75 4.22 -7.13
CA ASN A 52 5.07 4.79 -6.90
C ASN A 52 5.96 3.84 -6.07
N PRO A 53 7.29 4.04 -6.03
CA PRO A 53 8.20 3.15 -5.30
C PRO A 53 7.88 3.02 -3.81
N GLY A 54 7.44 4.10 -3.15
CA GLY A 54 7.06 4.08 -1.74
C GLY A 54 5.82 3.23 -1.48
N GLU A 55 4.78 3.38 -2.29
CA GLU A 55 3.58 2.52 -2.22
C GLU A 55 3.93 1.03 -2.38
N ARG A 56 4.79 0.72 -3.35
CA ARG A 56 5.27 -0.66 -3.60
C ARG A 56 6.08 -1.19 -2.43
N GLY A 57 7.04 -0.41 -1.93
CA GLY A 57 7.91 -0.82 -0.84
C GLY A 57 7.14 -1.05 0.45
N GLY A 58 6.24 -0.11 0.77
CA GLY A 58 5.33 -0.23 1.90
C GLY A 58 4.48 -1.49 1.80
N LEU A 59 3.81 -1.70 0.65
CA LEU A 59 2.96 -2.87 0.44
C LEU A 59 3.72 -4.18 0.70
N LEU A 60 4.93 -4.31 0.14
CA LEU A 60 5.75 -5.51 0.33
C LEU A 60 6.13 -5.71 1.80
N SER A 61 6.52 -4.63 2.50
CA SER A 61 6.86 -4.70 3.92
C SER A 61 5.66 -5.13 4.77
N GLY A 62 4.48 -4.56 4.55
CA GLY A 62 3.26 -4.94 5.26
C GLY A 62 2.82 -6.39 4.99
N ILE A 63 2.91 -6.84 3.74
CA ILE A 63 2.65 -8.23 3.35
C ILE A 63 3.65 -9.16 4.04
N SER A 64 4.95 -8.84 4.01
CA SER A 64 6.01 -9.64 4.61
C SER A 64 5.79 -9.86 6.12
N ASP A 65 5.47 -8.77 6.83
CA ASP A 65 5.21 -8.79 8.27
C ASP A 65 4.03 -9.70 8.60
N CYS A 66 2.87 -9.46 7.96
CA CYS A 66 1.70 -10.29 8.19
C CYS A 66 1.91 -11.76 7.76
N MET A 67 2.54 -12.02 6.61
CA MET A 67 2.75 -13.40 6.13
C MET A 67 3.61 -14.21 7.07
N THR A 68 4.64 -13.58 7.64
CA THR A 68 5.56 -14.23 8.58
C THR A 68 4.90 -14.46 9.94
N TRP A 69 4.16 -13.48 10.46
CA TRP A 69 3.71 -13.50 11.87
C TRP A 69 2.25 -13.88 12.09
N GLU A 70 1.35 -13.39 11.26
CA GLU A 70 -0.07 -13.71 11.37
C GLU A 70 -0.38 -14.98 10.56
N ALA A 71 0.05 -15.05 9.30
CA ALA A 71 -0.26 -16.19 8.43
C ALA A 71 0.67 -17.40 8.64
N ARG A 72 1.79 -17.22 9.34
CA ARG A 72 2.81 -18.24 9.63
C ARG A 72 3.29 -18.97 8.37
N LYS A 73 3.41 -18.26 7.24
CA LYS A 73 3.87 -18.79 5.96
C LYS A 73 5.35 -18.46 5.75
N ARG A 74 6.10 -19.46 5.28
CA ARG A 74 7.51 -19.32 4.88
C ARG A 74 7.65 -18.86 3.43
N GLY A 75 8.84 -18.38 3.06
CA GLY A 75 9.17 -17.90 1.71
C GLY A 75 8.85 -16.43 1.47
N TYR A 76 8.42 -15.73 2.51
CA TYR A 76 8.08 -14.31 2.51
C TYR A 76 9.08 -13.48 3.31
N GLU A 77 10.23 -14.07 3.63
CA GLU A 77 11.35 -13.46 4.33
C GLU A 77 12.27 -12.70 3.35
N ALA A 78 11.77 -11.63 2.74
CA ALA A 78 12.58 -10.77 1.89
C ALA A 78 12.17 -9.31 2.07
N THR A 79 13.16 -8.42 1.93
CA THR A 79 12.91 -6.97 2.05
C THR A 79 12.26 -6.43 0.78
N ALA A 80 11.64 -5.26 0.89
CA ALA A 80 11.06 -4.57 -0.25
C ALA A 80 12.10 -4.31 -1.36
N GLU A 81 13.31 -3.90 -0.98
CA GLU A 81 14.42 -3.60 -1.87
C GLU A 81 14.88 -4.84 -2.65
N GLN A 82 14.84 -6.01 -2.02
CA GLN A 82 15.21 -7.28 -2.67
C GLN A 82 14.19 -7.73 -3.72
N LEU A 83 12.94 -7.25 -3.64
CA LEU A 83 11.83 -7.77 -4.43
C LEU A 83 11.20 -6.80 -5.41
N ALA A 84 11.26 -5.50 -5.14
CA ALA A 84 10.55 -4.52 -5.94
C ALA A 84 10.99 -4.57 -7.41
N ASP A 85 12.29 -4.64 -7.68
CA ASP A 85 12.83 -4.73 -9.04
C ASP A 85 12.50 -6.06 -9.73
N PRO A 86 12.72 -7.24 -9.11
CA PRO A 86 12.28 -8.52 -9.68
C PRO A 86 10.78 -8.59 -10.01
N ILE A 87 9.91 -8.07 -9.14
CA ILE A 87 8.46 -8.05 -9.37
C ILE A 87 8.12 -7.10 -10.53
N THR A 88 8.72 -5.91 -10.56
CA THR A 88 8.54 -4.94 -11.65
C THR A 88 8.94 -5.57 -12.99
N LYS A 89 10.15 -6.14 -13.05
CA LYS A 89 10.66 -6.83 -14.24
C LYS A 89 9.76 -7.97 -14.68
N PHE A 90 9.19 -8.74 -13.75
CA PHE A 90 8.24 -9.82 -14.08
C PHE A 90 7.01 -9.26 -14.81
N TYR A 91 6.38 -8.20 -14.33
CA TYR A 91 5.18 -7.64 -14.95
C TYR A 91 5.44 -6.89 -16.26
N GLU A 92 6.63 -6.30 -16.42
CA GLU A 92 7.07 -5.67 -17.66
C GLU A 92 7.32 -6.70 -18.76
N THR A 93 8.03 -7.79 -18.42
CA THR A 93 8.39 -8.84 -19.38
C THR A 93 7.28 -9.84 -19.64
N GLN A 94 6.26 -9.92 -18.78
CA GLN A 94 5.10 -10.80 -18.94
C GLN A 94 3.77 -10.03 -18.86
N PRO A 95 3.41 -9.22 -19.88
CA PRO A 95 2.18 -8.40 -19.84
C PRO A 95 0.90 -9.21 -19.64
N ARG A 96 0.84 -10.45 -20.14
CA ARG A 96 -0.30 -11.36 -19.93
C ARG A 96 -0.48 -11.80 -18.47
N SER A 97 0.57 -11.68 -17.66
CA SER A 97 0.58 -12.05 -16.25
C SER A 97 0.22 -10.88 -15.33
N ARG A 98 -0.19 -9.71 -15.86
CA ARG A 98 -0.53 -8.52 -15.05
C ARG A 98 -1.79 -8.68 -14.18
N GLU A 99 -2.60 -9.70 -14.43
CA GLU A 99 -3.72 -10.06 -13.56
C GLU A 99 -3.30 -10.88 -12.34
N LEU A 100 -2.07 -11.43 -12.32
CA LEU A 100 -1.57 -12.12 -11.15
C LEU A 100 -1.36 -11.13 -10.00
N SER A 101 -1.63 -11.59 -8.78
CA SER A 101 -1.37 -10.79 -7.58
C SER A 101 0.14 -10.64 -7.35
N VAL A 102 0.52 -9.53 -6.72
CA VAL A 102 1.89 -9.26 -6.27
C VAL A 102 2.42 -10.41 -5.41
N LEU A 103 1.59 -10.99 -4.53
CA LEU A 103 1.96 -12.14 -3.70
C LEU A 103 2.27 -13.40 -4.52
N MET A 104 1.50 -13.69 -5.58
CA MET A 104 1.79 -14.82 -6.47
C MET A 104 3.07 -14.58 -7.26
N VAL A 105 3.32 -13.35 -7.69
CA VAL A 105 4.56 -13.02 -8.41
C VAL A 105 5.77 -13.05 -7.49
N TRP A 106 5.65 -12.58 -6.24
CA TRP A 106 6.66 -12.73 -5.19
C TRP A 106 7.19 -14.16 -5.14
N GLN A 107 6.31 -15.16 -5.01
CA GLN A 107 6.73 -16.57 -4.94
C GLN A 107 7.48 -17.03 -6.20
N ARG A 108 7.17 -16.46 -7.36
CA ARG A 108 7.84 -16.81 -8.62
C ARG A 108 9.22 -16.18 -8.75
N VAL A 109 9.42 -14.99 -8.19
CA VAL A 109 10.67 -14.24 -8.32
C VAL A 109 11.60 -14.41 -7.13
N ASN A 110 11.09 -14.79 -5.95
CA ASN A 110 11.91 -15.03 -4.77
C ASN A 110 12.49 -16.46 -4.80
N PRO A 111 13.82 -16.63 -4.91
CA PRO A 111 14.46 -17.95 -4.87
C PRO A 111 14.34 -18.64 -3.52
N VAL A 112 14.22 -17.88 -2.41
CA VAL A 112 14.04 -18.45 -1.06
C VAL A 112 12.68 -19.14 -0.95
N ALA A 113 11.63 -18.56 -1.53
CA ALA A 113 10.30 -19.17 -1.59
C ALA A 113 10.26 -20.52 -2.33
N LYS A 114 11.30 -20.83 -3.14
CA LYS A 114 11.41 -22.08 -3.90
C LYS A 114 12.19 -23.17 -3.17
N ARG A 115 12.85 -22.87 -2.06
CA ARG A 115 13.62 -23.87 -1.29
C ARG A 115 12.65 -24.75 -0.50
N LYS A 116 12.84 -26.08 -0.57
CA LYS A 116 12.17 -27.01 0.36
C LYS A 116 12.69 -26.72 1.77
N PRO A 117 11.82 -26.63 2.78
CA PRO A 117 12.26 -26.45 4.16
C PRO A 117 13.17 -27.62 4.54
N SER A 118 14.39 -27.31 4.97
CA SER A 118 15.33 -28.31 5.46
C SER A 118 15.03 -28.61 6.93
N SER A 119 15.35 -29.82 7.41
CA SER A 119 15.22 -30.15 8.84
C SER A 119 16.17 -29.34 9.74
N GLU A 120 17.13 -28.63 9.15
CA GLU A 120 18.10 -27.74 9.82
C GLU A 120 17.64 -26.29 9.89
N ASP A 121 16.48 -25.96 9.30
CA ASP A 121 15.86 -24.64 9.34
C ASP A 121 15.27 -24.36 10.74
N LYS A 122 16.11 -24.36 11.77
CA LYS A 122 15.84 -23.84 13.12
C LYS A 122 15.84 -22.31 13.10
N TRP A 123 14.87 -21.72 12.41
CA TRP A 123 14.75 -20.26 12.28
C TRP A 123 14.00 -19.60 13.44
N ALA A 124 13.90 -20.28 14.59
CA ALA A 124 13.43 -19.65 15.80
C ALA A 124 14.48 -18.68 16.42
N ASP A 125 15.75 -18.75 16.00
CA ASP A 125 16.84 -18.21 16.83
C ASP A 125 17.70 -17.07 16.23
N THR A 126 17.50 -16.61 14.99
CA THR A 126 18.33 -15.53 14.42
C THR A 126 17.76 -14.13 14.54
N TRP A 127 16.45 -13.98 14.76
CA TRP A 127 15.83 -12.67 14.98
C TRP A 127 15.00 -12.71 16.26
N THR A 128 15.54 -12.11 17.32
CA THR A 128 14.83 -11.98 18.61
C THR A 128 13.56 -11.13 18.50
N ASN A 129 13.46 -10.30 17.46
CA ASN A 129 12.23 -9.61 17.10
C ASN A 129 11.48 -10.42 16.03
N ALA A 130 10.30 -10.92 16.42
CA ALA A 130 9.22 -11.09 15.45
C ALA A 130 9.04 -9.76 14.68
N HIS A 131 8.49 -9.61 13.51
CA HIS A 131 8.43 -8.31 12.78
C HIS A 131 9.78 -7.70 12.33
N TRP A 132 10.93 -8.37 12.55
CA TRP A 132 12.22 -7.98 11.97
C TRP A 132 12.69 -6.59 12.42
N TYR A 133 12.97 -5.69 11.47
CA TYR A 133 13.33 -4.29 11.68
C TYR A 133 12.11 -3.35 11.67
N MET A 134 10.88 -3.87 11.47
CA MET A 134 9.66 -3.07 11.32
C MET A 134 9.11 -2.67 12.69
N ASN A 135 9.79 -1.74 13.34
CA ASN A 135 9.43 -1.15 14.62
C ASN A 135 9.01 0.31 14.48
N ASN A 136 8.71 0.96 15.60
CA ASN A 136 8.28 2.35 15.64
C ASN A 136 9.40 3.34 15.20
N ASP A 137 10.68 3.02 15.42
CA ASP A 137 11.80 3.84 14.93
C ASP A 137 11.96 3.75 13.40
N TRP A 138 11.74 2.56 12.84
CA TRP A 138 11.69 2.38 11.38
C TRP A 138 10.57 3.19 10.76
N TRP A 139 9.39 3.23 11.38
CA TRP A 139 8.24 4.02 10.90
C TRP A 139 8.57 5.49 10.65
N PHE A 140 9.39 6.11 11.51
CA PHE A 140 9.80 7.52 11.36
C PHE A 140 10.74 7.78 10.18
N GLN A 141 11.43 6.75 9.70
CA GLN A 141 12.37 6.86 8.57
C GLN A 141 11.65 6.79 7.22
N LEU A 142 10.39 6.35 7.23
CA LEU A 142 9.60 6.16 6.02
C LEU A 142 8.95 7.46 5.54
N ALA A 143 8.84 7.58 4.22
CA ALA A 143 7.91 8.54 3.62
C ALA A 143 6.45 8.12 3.87
N GLU A 144 5.54 9.09 3.89
CA GLU A 144 4.11 8.84 4.16
C GLU A 144 3.50 7.80 3.19
N THR A 145 3.89 7.82 1.91
CA THR A 145 3.39 6.86 0.91
C THR A 145 3.79 5.42 1.25
N GLU A 146 4.98 5.24 1.82
CA GLU A 146 5.49 3.93 2.25
C GLU A 146 4.82 3.47 3.54
N GLN A 147 4.62 4.37 4.50
CA GLN A 147 3.84 4.09 5.72
C GLN A 147 2.42 3.62 5.38
N ARG A 148 1.74 4.30 4.45
CA ARG A 148 0.40 3.92 3.98
C ARG A 148 0.43 2.58 3.27
N GLY A 149 1.42 2.35 2.40
CA GLY A 149 1.63 1.06 1.73
C GLY A 149 1.78 -0.09 2.73
N TYR A 150 2.54 0.10 3.81
CA TYR A 150 2.70 -0.89 4.88
C TYR A 150 1.35 -1.27 5.48
N VAL A 151 0.56 -0.29 5.90
CA VAL A 151 -0.75 -0.55 6.52
C VAL A 151 -1.67 -1.25 5.53
N GLU A 152 -1.69 -0.82 4.27
CA GLU A 152 -2.46 -1.46 3.22
C GLU A 152 -2.09 -2.93 3.01
N GLY A 153 -0.79 -3.22 2.89
CA GLY A 153 -0.27 -4.57 2.68
C GLY A 153 -0.57 -5.50 3.85
N TYR A 154 -0.37 -5.01 5.08
CA TYR A 154 -0.64 -5.77 6.29
C TYR A 154 -2.12 -6.14 6.40
N LEU A 155 -3.00 -5.15 6.28
CA LEU A 155 -4.45 -5.36 6.38
C LEU A 155 -5.00 -6.23 5.25
N TRP A 156 -4.48 -6.10 4.04
CA TRP A 156 -4.81 -6.99 2.94
C TRP A 156 -4.41 -8.44 3.24
N CYS A 157 -3.19 -8.65 3.75
CA CYS A 157 -2.72 -9.98 4.11
C CYS A 157 -3.57 -10.60 5.23
N VAL A 158 -3.87 -9.88 6.31
CA VAL A 158 -4.72 -10.40 7.41
C VAL A 158 -6.07 -10.86 6.89
N ARG A 159 -6.67 -10.13 5.95
CA ARG A 159 -7.99 -10.46 5.38
C ARG A 159 -7.99 -11.63 4.40
N THR A 160 -6.84 -11.94 3.78
CA THR A 160 -6.81 -12.84 2.61
C THR A 160 -5.91 -14.05 2.76
N GLN A 161 -4.94 -14.00 3.67
CA GLN A 161 -3.91 -15.03 3.83
C GLN A 161 -3.91 -15.68 5.22
N VAL A 162 -4.58 -15.07 6.20
CA VAL A 162 -4.65 -15.58 7.58
C VAL A 162 -5.95 -16.37 7.76
N ASP A 163 -5.82 -17.67 8.00
CA ASP A 163 -6.94 -18.56 8.29
C ASP A 163 -7.44 -18.30 9.72
N GLY A 164 -8.70 -17.88 9.88
CA GLY A 164 -9.28 -17.59 11.20
C GLY A 164 -8.55 -16.49 11.96
N PRO A 165 -8.46 -15.26 11.43
CA PRO A 165 -7.61 -14.22 12.00
C PRO A 165 -8.05 -13.83 13.41
N HIS A 166 -7.10 -13.87 14.35
CA HIS A 166 -7.31 -13.40 15.73
C HIS A 166 -7.55 -11.89 15.82
N GLU A 167 -7.18 -11.17 14.77
CA GLU A 167 -7.32 -9.72 14.66
C GLU A 167 -8.24 -9.37 13.51
N ARG A 168 -9.15 -8.43 13.76
CA ARG A 168 -10.09 -7.95 12.75
C ARG A 168 -9.90 -6.46 12.57
N TYR A 169 -9.97 -6.03 11.31
CA TYR A 169 -9.75 -4.66 10.92
C TYR A 169 -10.82 -4.23 9.91
N SER A 170 -11.89 -3.63 10.43
CA SER A 170 -13.08 -3.25 9.65
C SER A 170 -12.99 -1.87 8.98
N ARG A 171 -12.15 -0.97 9.51
CA ARG A 171 -11.95 0.39 8.99
C ARG A 171 -11.04 0.40 7.75
N LEU A 172 -10.97 1.57 7.11
CA LEU A 172 -10.05 1.80 5.97
C LEU A 172 -8.59 1.92 6.44
N SER A 173 -7.63 1.67 5.54
CA SER A 173 -6.19 1.76 5.83
C SER A 173 -5.80 3.12 6.42
N ASP A 174 -6.34 4.22 5.88
CA ASP A 174 -6.09 5.59 6.36
C ASP A 174 -6.41 5.79 7.84
N PHE A 175 -7.46 5.12 8.33
CA PHE A 175 -7.80 5.18 9.75
C PHE A 175 -6.67 4.57 10.59
N TYR A 176 -6.21 3.36 10.23
CA TYR A 176 -5.15 2.67 10.99
C TYR A 176 -3.80 3.36 10.85
N TRP A 177 -3.46 3.84 9.66
CA TRP A 177 -2.26 4.66 9.44
C TRP A 177 -2.25 5.87 10.40
N SER A 178 -3.36 6.62 10.47
CA SER A 178 -3.43 7.80 11.35
C SER A 178 -3.29 7.44 12.84
N LYS A 179 -3.78 6.27 13.24
CA LYS A 179 -3.69 5.77 14.62
C LYS A 179 -2.27 5.33 14.98
N ILE A 180 -1.62 4.59 14.08
CA ILE A 180 -0.21 4.21 14.23
C ILE A 180 0.65 5.46 14.30
N ASP A 181 0.54 6.36 13.34
CA ASP A 181 1.36 7.57 13.27
C ASP A 181 1.22 8.44 14.53
N ALA A 182 -0.02 8.67 14.99
CA ALA A 182 -0.27 9.40 16.22
C ALA A 182 0.29 8.68 17.47
N PHE A 183 0.18 7.36 17.54
CA PHE A 183 0.73 6.58 18.65
C PHE A 183 2.25 6.66 18.70
N VAL A 184 2.90 6.42 17.58
CA VAL A 184 4.37 6.41 17.46
C VAL A 184 4.94 7.78 17.81
N LYS A 185 4.34 8.87 17.32
CA LYS A 185 4.70 10.26 17.68
C LYS A 185 4.53 10.59 19.16
N SER A 186 3.49 10.06 19.80
CA SER A 186 3.23 10.31 21.23
C SER A 186 4.02 9.41 22.18
N HIS A 187 4.64 8.34 21.68
CA HIS A 187 5.36 7.36 22.49
C HIS A 187 6.78 7.10 21.96
N PRO A 188 7.65 8.13 21.87
CA PRO A 188 9.00 7.99 21.30
C PRO A 188 9.90 7.01 22.10
N LYS A 189 9.57 6.73 23.36
CA LYS A 189 10.29 5.75 24.20
C LYS A 189 10.00 4.29 23.83
N LEU A 190 9.01 4.05 22.96
CA LEU A 190 8.63 2.71 22.48
C LEU A 190 9.16 2.47 21.06
N GLY A 191 10.30 3.06 20.69
CA GLY A 191 10.90 2.98 19.36
C GLY A 191 11.16 1.56 18.87
N ASP A 192 11.55 0.66 19.77
CA ASP A 192 11.84 -0.75 19.51
C ASP A 192 10.58 -1.63 19.41
N GLN A 193 9.41 -1.13 19.82
CA GLN A 193 8.17 -1.88 19.74
C GLN A 193 7.82 -2.16 18.27
N ALA A 194 7.58 -3.43 17.96
CA ALA A 194 7.11 -3.85 16.65
C ALA A 194 5.85 -3.10 16.21
N LEU A 195 5.81 -2.71 14.95
CA LEU A 195 4.75 -1.88 14.40
C LEU A 195 3.39 -2.62 14.38
N ALA A 196 3.39 -3.91 14.08
CA ALA A 196 2.20 -4.77 14.18
C ALA A 196 1.61 -4.79 15.60
N LYS A 197 2.46 -4.75 16.66
CA LYS A 197 1.97 -4.60 18.04
C LYS A 197 1.36 -3.23 18.32
N THR A 198 1.81 -2.19 17.62
CA THR A 198 1.15 -0.87 17.66
C THR A 198 -0.20 -0.93 16.96
N LEU A 199 -0.27 -1.54 15.77
CA LEU A 199 -1.49 -1.71 14.99
C LEU A 199 -2.56 -2.50 15.73
N SER A 200 -2.19 -3.60 16.40
CA SER A 200 -3.11 -4.48 17.11
C SER A 200 -3.86 -3.80 18.27
N ARG A 201 -3.37 -2.65 18.76
CA ARG A 201 -4.07 -1.82 19.76
C ARG A 201 -5.35 -1.19 19.22
N PHE A 202 -5.47 -1.11 17.90
CA PHE A 202 -6.58 -0.46 17.21
C PHE A 202 -7.48 -1.45 16.46
N LYS A 203 -7.27 -2.76 16.64
CA LYS A 203 -8.12 -3.80 16.06
C LYS A 203 -9.56 -3.66 16.56
N ASP A 204 -10.49 -4.21 15.77
CA ASP A 204 -11.88 -4.30 16.19
C ASP A 204 -12.00 -5.12 17.48
N PRO A 205 -12.90 -4.76 18.40
CA PRO A 205 -13.14 -5.55 19.60
C PRO A 205 -13.56 -6.98 19.23
N GLY A 206 -13.03 -7.97 19.96
CA GLY A 206 -13.45 -9.36 19.84
C GLY A 206 -14.92 -9.50 20.21
N GLN A 207 -15.65 -10.34 19.47
CA GLN A 207 -16.99 -10.78 19.86
C GLN A 207 -16.89 -11.77 21.02
#